data_AF-A0A359C9T7-F1
#
_entry.id   AF-A0A359C9T7-F1
#
_cell.length_a   1.000
_cell.length_b   1.000
_cell.length_c   1.000
_cell.angle_alpha   90.00
_cell.angle_beta   90.00
_cell.angle_gamma   90.00
#
_symmetry.space_group_name_H-M   'P 1'
#
loop_
_entity.id
_entity.type
_entity.pdbx_description
1 polymer ?
#
loop_
_entity_poly.entity_id
_entity_poly.type
_entity_poly.pdbx_seq_one_letter_code
_entity_poly.pdbx_strand_id
1 'polypeptide(L)' 'SVSMLQRRLQIGFNRAARIIEEMERQGIVGPSEGGKPREVYMTNRE' A
#
# COMPACT_ATOMS: atom_id res chain seq x y z
N SER A 1 1.21 3.78 -2.57
CA SER A 1 2.45 3.18 -3.12
C SER A 1 3.45 2.93 -2.00
N VAL A 2 4.45 2.07 -2.23
CA VAL A 2 5.49 1.76 -1.22
C VAL A 2 6.23 3.03 -0.80
N SER A 3 6.66 3.85 -1.77
CA SER A 3 7.36 5.12 -1.53
C SER A 3 6.52 6.16 -0.77
N MET A 4 5.20 6.13 -0.90
CA MET A 4 4.31 6.97 -0.10
C MET A 4 4.35 6.57 1.38
N LEU A 5 4.24 5.26 1.67
CA LEU A 5 4.35 4.76 3.05
C LEU A 5 5.73 5.00 3.65
N GLN A 6 6.81 4.83 2.87
CA GLN A 6 8.17 5.15 3.32
C GLN A 6 8.27 6.58 3.85
N ARG A 7 7.74 7.56 3.11
CA ARG A 7 7.78 8.98 3.51
C ARG A 7 6.83 9.29 4.66
N ARG A 8 5.61 8.77 4.62
CA ARG A 8 4.57 9.11 5.61
C ARG A 8 4.84 8.51 6.99
N LEU A 9 5.45 7.33 7.02
CA LEU A 9 5.74 6.57 8.24
C LEU A 9 7.23 6.56 8.60
N GLN A 10 8.09 7.17 7.77
CA GLN A 10 9.55 7.21 7.96
C GLN A 10 10.17 5.81 8.11
N ILE A 11 9.80 4.89 7.22
CA ILE A 11 10.24 3.50 7.23
C ILE A 11 11.02 3.12 5.97
N GLY A 12 11.89 2.11 6.11
CA GLY A 12 12.63 1.54 4.98
C GLY A 12 11.74 0.78 3.98
N PHE A 13 12.25 0.57 2.77
CA PHE A 13 11.54 -0.07 1.66
C PHE A 13 10.93 -1.43 2.03
N ASN A 14 11.73 -2.33 2.63
CA ASN A 14 11.28 -3.68 2.99
C ASN A 14 10.07 -3.68 3.95
N ARG A 15 10.06 -2.74 4.91
CA ARG A 15 8.94 -2.62 5.86
C ARG A 15 7.70 -2.08 5.15
N ALA A 16 7.85 -1.05 4.31
CA ALA A 16 6.75 -0.49 3.54
C ALA A 16 6.15 -1.50 2.53
N ALA A 17 6.99 -2.31 1.89
CA ALA A 17 6.55 -3.36 0.97
C ALA A 17 5.70 -4.42 1.68
N ARG A 18 6.15 -4.92 2.84
CA ARG A 18 5.37 -5.87 3.66
C ARG A 18 4.03 -5.32 4.10
N ILE A 19 3.96 -4.03 4.44
CA ILE A 19 2.69 -3.38 4.80
C ILE A 19 1.74 -3.40 3.60
N ILE A 20 2.22 -3.08 2.39
CA ILE A 20 1.37 -3.14 1.19
C ILE A 20 0.90 -4.55 0.87
N GLU A 21 1.77 -5.55 0.99
CA GLU A 21 1.40 -6.95 0.80
C GLU A 21 0.33 -7.40 1.81
N GLU A 22 0.43 -6.95 3.06
CA GLU A 22 -0.60 -7.24 4.07
C GLU A 22 -1.91 -6.52 3.74
N MET A 23 -1.86 -5.25 3.33
CA MET A 23 -3.04 -4.52 2.87
C MET A 23 -3.69 -5.20 1.66
N GLU A 24 -2.91 -5.79 0.75
CA GLU A 24 -3.41 -6.55 -0.40
C GLU A 24 -4.09 -7.85 0.05
N ARG A 25 -3.45 -8.61 0.95
CA ARG A 25 -4.04 -9.83 1.55
C ARG A 25 -5.36 -9.55 2.29
N GLN A 26 -5.45 -8.40 2.94
CA GLN A 26 -6.65 -7.96 3.65
C GLN A 26 -7.74 -7.38 2.73
N GLY A 27 -7.48 -7.29 1.42
CA GLY A 27 -8.43 -6.71 0.46
C GLY A 27 -8.61 -5.19 0.65
N ILE A 28 -7.63 -4.50 1.20
CA ILE A 28 -7.63 -3.03 1.36
C ILE A 28 -7.11 -2.35 0.08
N VAL A 29 -6.12 -2.96 -0.58
CA VAL A 29 -5.56 -2.49 -1.85
C VAL A 29 -5.56 -3.59 -2.90
N GLY A 30 -5.71 -3.21 -4.16
CA GLY A 30 -5.62 -4.12 -5.29
C GLY A 30 -4.20 -4.60 -5.60
N PRO A 31 -4.08 -5.61 -6.48
CA PRO A 31 -2.81 -6.15 -6.91
C PRO A 31 -1.93 -5.10 -7.62
N SER A 32 -0.63 -5.36 -7.66
CA SER A 32 0.31 -4.48 -8.36
C SER A 32 0.27 -4.71 -9.86
N GLU A 33 -0.35 -3.81 -10.61
CA GLU A 33 -0.29 -3.80 -12.08
C GLU A 33 0.79 -2.81 -12.55
N GLY A 34 2.04 -3.27 -12.63
CA GLY A 34 3.25 -2.47 -12.89
C GLY A 34 3.03 -1.18 -13.72
N GLY A 35 3.50 -0.05 -13.19
CA GLY A 35 3.35 1.27 -13.79
C GLY A 35 2.05 2.00 -13.42
N LYS A 36 1.03 1.29 -12.93
CA LYS A 36 -0.21 1.92 -12.44
C LYS A 36 -0.22 2.03 -10.90
N PRO A 37 -0.86 3.06 -10.34
CA PRO A 37 -1.21 3.08 -8.91
C PRO A 37 -2.10 1.89 -8.57
N ARG A 38 -1.86 1.27 -7.41
CA ARG A 38 -2.74 0.24 -6.86
C ARG A 38 -4.11 0.86 -6.56
N GLU A 39 -5.17 0.14 -6.92
CA GLU A 39 -6.53 0.49 -6.51
C GLU A 39 -6.66 0.38 -4.99
N VAL A 40 -7.49 1.23 -4.39
CA VAL A 40 -7.76 1.23 -2.94
C VAL A 40 -9.24 0.93 -2.76
N TYR A 41 -9.55 -0.16 -2.07
CA TYR A 41 -10.93 -0.64 -1.89
C TYR A 41 -11.62 -0.04 -0.66
N MET A 42 -10.86 0.60 0.23
CA MET A 42 -11.40 1.31 1.39
C MET A 42 -11.33 2.83 1.20
N THR A 43 -12.47 3.48 1.30
CA THR A 43 -12.53 4.93 1.58
C THR A 43 -12.66 5.11 3.09
N ASN A 44 -12.08 6.18 3.65
CA ASN A 44 -12.24 6.50 5.07
C ASN A 44 -13.74 6.39 5.44
N ARG A 45 -14.05 5.56 6.44
CA ARG A 45 -15.33 5.70 7.14
C ARG A 45 -15.24 6.99 7.93
N GLU A 46 -16.20 7.88 7.70
CA GLU A 46 -16.47 9.03 8.57
C GLU A 46 -16.79 8.56 9.99
#